data_AF-A0A0P7VU39-F1
#
_entry.id   AF-A0A0P7VU39-F1
#
_cell.length_a   1.000
_cell.length_b   1.000
_cell.length_c   1.000
_cell.angle_alpha   90.00
_cell.angle_beta   90.00
_cell.angle_gamma   90.00
#
_symmetry.space_group_name_H-M   'P 1'
#
loop_
_entity.id
_entity.type
_entity.pdbx_description
1 polymer ?
#
loop_
_entity_poly.entity_id
_entity_poly.type
_entity_poly.pdbx_seq_one_letter_code
_entity_poly.pdbx_strand_id
1 'polypeptide(L)'
;MPRAAAILLACLVPAAGLTDTPLVEAGRTIFVETCASCHGETGQSVSIGDIRGTRLSTLRRVPNGFEQMPPIALTEDEIAAIAAYLAALAAADP
;
A
#
# COMPACT_ATOMS: atom_id res chain seq x y z
N MET A 1 4.62 29.75 -43.93
CA MET A 1 3.79 29.38 -42.76
C MET A 1 2.75 28.34 -43.18
N PRO A 2 2.91 27.05 -42.85
CA PRO A 2 1.77 26.17 -42.63
C PRO A 2 1.63 25.84 -41.14
N ARG A 3 0.38 25.85 -40.70
CA ARG A 3 -0.09 25.68 -39.33
C ARG A 3 -0.05 24.21 -38.92
N ALA A 4 0.37 24.01 -37.67
CA ALA A 4 -0.02 22.99 -36.70
C ALA A 4 -0.41 21.58 -37.19
N ALA A 5 0.34 20.59 -36.71
CA ALA A 5 -0.20 19.30 -36.30
C ALA A 5 0.45 18.92 -34.96
N ALA A 6 -0.13 19.39 -33.86
CA ALA A 6 0.19 18.87 -32.54
C ALA A 6 -0.49 17.50 -32.43
N ILE A 7 0.27 16.45 -32.67
CA ILE A 7 -0.16 15.07 -32.38
C ILE A 7 -0.17 14.95 -30.86
N LEU A 8 -1.34 15.14 -30.27
CA LEU A 8 -1.66 14.69 -28.93
C LEU A 8 -1.62 13.15 -28.96
N LEU A 9 -0.43 12.58 -28.78
CA LEU A 9 -0.28 11.20 -28.33
C LEU A 9 -0.83 11.15 -26.91
N ALA A 10 -2.12 10.83 -26.82
CA ALA A 10 -2.73 10.37 -25.59
C ALA A 10 -1.93 9.14 -25.12
N CYS A 11 -1.15 9.30 -24.06
CA CYS A 11 -0.63 8.17 -23.29
C CYS A 11 -1.84 7.43 -22.73
N LEU A 12 -2.30 6.41 -23.45
CA LEU A 12 -3.25 5.44 -22.94
C LEU A 12 -2.47 4.54 -21.97
N VAL A 13 -2.19 5.07 -20.78
CA VAL A 13 -1.77 4.23 -19.65
C VAL A 13 -3.02 3.46 -19.24
N PRO A 14 -3.04 2.12 -19.36
CA PRO A 14 -4.18 1.37 -18.87
C PRO A 14 -4.18 1.52 -17.34
N ALA A 15 -5.26 2.11 -16.80
CA ALA A 15 -5.53 2.17 -15.36
C ALA A 15 -5.99 0.82 -14.78
N ALA A 16 -5.63 -0.29 -15.43
CA ALA A 16 -6.00 -1.63 -15.05
C ALA A 16 -4.73 -2.37 -14.59
N GLY A 17 -4.57 -2.51 -13.28
CA GLY A 17 -3.56 -3.41 -12.71
C GLY A 17 -2.67 -2.87 -11.58
N LEU A 18 -2.98 -1.72 -10.96
CA LEU A 18 -2.16 -1.25 -9.82
C LEU A 18 -2.28 -2.16 -8.57
N THR A 19 -3.29 -3.03 -8.51
CA THR A 19 -3.58 -3.92 -7.38
C THR A 19 -2.87 -5.28 -7.46
N ASP A 20 -2.37 -5.70 -8.63
CA ASP A 20 -1.71 -7.01 -8.83
C ASP A 20 -0.25 -6.86 -9.25
N THR A 21 0.42 -5.81 -8.77
CA THR A 21 1.85 -5.66 -9.01
C THR A 21 2.64 -6.62 -8.12
N PRO A 22 3.84 -7.10 -8.53
CA PRO A 22 4.70 -7.92 -7.67
C PRO A 22 4.98 -7.28 -6.30
N LEU A 23 4.99 -5.95 -6.24
CA LEU A 23 5.18 -5.20 -4.99
C LEU A 23 3.96 -5.29 -4.06
N VAL A 24 2.75 -5.25 -4.62
CA VAL A 24 1.51 -5.43 -3.85
C VAL A 24 1.40 -6.86 -3.31
N GLU A 25 1.74 -7.87 -4.11
CA GLU A 25 1.73 -9.27 -3.65
C GLU A 25 2.77 -9.52 -2.56
N ALA A 26 3.99 -8.98 -2.70
CA ALA A 26 5.00 -9.03 -1.63
C ALA A 26 4.47 -8.38 -0.34
N GLY A 27 3.83 -7.21 -0.45
CA GLY A 27 3.21 -6.52 0.68
C GLY A 27 2.09 -7.33 1.33
N ARG A 28 1.28 -8.01 0.52
CA ARG A 28 0.22 -8.91 0.98
C ARG A 28 0.77 -10.07 1.80
N THR A 29 1.82 -10.73 1.32
CA THR A 29 2.46 -11.84 2.05
C THR A 29 2.91 -11.37 3.44
N ILE A 30 3.66 -10.27 3.50
CA ILE A 30 4.16 -9.72 4.78
C ILE A 30 2.99 -9.32 5.69
N PHE A 31 1.96 -8.67 5.13
CA PHE A 31 0.80 -8.24 5.88
C PHE A 31 0.05 -9.42 6.52
N VAL A 32 -0.19 -10.50 5.77
CA VAL A 32 -0.88 -11.69 6.27
C VAL A 32 -0.09 -12.35 7.40
N GLU A 33 1.23 -12.46 7.24
CA GLU A 33 2.09 -13.13 8.22
C GLU A 33 2.33 -12.29 9.48
N THR A 34 2.34 -10.96 9.36
CA THR A 34 2.84 -10.06 10.42
C THR A 34 1.78 -9.13 11.00
N CYS A 35 0.83 -8.66 10.20
CA CYS A 35 -0.06 -7.55 10.57
C CYS A 35 -1.51 -8.00 10.81
N ALA A 36 -2.00 -8.95 10.03
CA ALA A 36 -3.42 -9.32 9.96
C ALA A 36 -3.97 -9.85 11.30
N SER A 37 -3.13 -10.50 12.12
CA SER A 37 -3.53 -11.05 13.43
C SER A 37 -4.03 -9.98 14.42
N CYS A 38 -3.55 -8.73 14.29
CA CYS A 38 -3.99 -7.60 15.10
C CYS A 38 -4.89 -6.64 14.31
N HIS A 39 -4.52 -6.33 13.07
CA HIS A 39 -5.18 -5.31 12.25
C HIS A 39 -6.34 -5.86 11.40
N GLY A 40 -6.62 -7.16 11.47
CA GLY A 40 -7.64 -7.83 10.67
C GLY A 40 -7.16 -8.18 9.26
N GLU A 41 -7.80 -9.18 8.64
CA GLU A 41 -7.42 -9.68 7.30
C GLU A 41 -7.52 -8.61 6.20
N THR A 42 -8.42 -7.65 6.38
CA THR A 42 -8.64 -6.53 5.45
C THR A 42 -7.92 -5.25 5.86
N GLY A 43 -7.13 -5.25 6.93
CA GLY A 43 -6.56 -4.03 7.52
C GLY A 43 -7.58 -3.17 8.28
N GLN A 44 -8.73 -3.77 8.62
CA GLN A 44 -9.74 -3.18 9.48
C GLN A 44 -9.98 -4.06 10.69
N SER A 45 -9.99 -3.44 11.86
CA SER A 45 -10.34 -4.09 13.13
C SER A 45 -11.19 -3.13 13.96
N VAL A 46 -12.23 -3.65 14.63
CA VAL A 46 -13.08 -2.84 15.53
C VAL A 46 -12.25 -2.24 16.67
N SER A 47 -11.24 -2.96 17.15
CA SER A 47 -10.44 -2.57 18.31
C SER A 47 -9.27 -1.64 17.96
N ILE A 48 -8.72 -1.74 16.75
CA ILE A 48 -7.53 -0.97 16.33
C ILE A 48 -7.86 0.12 15.32
N GLY A 49 -8.93 -0.05 14.54
CA GLY A 49 -9.34 0.84 13.47
C GLY A 49 -8.93 0.35 12.08
N ASP A 50 -9.06 1.26 11.11
CA ASP A 50 -8.71 1.05 9.70
C ASP A 50 -7.28 1.58 9.44
N ILE A 51 -6.40 0.71 8.94
CA ILE A 51 -5.01 1.06 8.57
C ILE A 51 -4.78 1.09 7.06
N ARG A 52 -5.81 0.85 6.25
CA ARG A 52 -5.71 0.91 4.79
C ARG A 52 -5.32 2.33 4.35
N GLY A 53 -4.52 2.42 3.30
CA GLY A 53 -4.04 3.70 2.77
C GLY A 53 -3.19 4.54 3.73
N THR A 54 -2.68 3.95 4.82
CA THR A 54 -1.85 4.69 5.78
C THR A 54 -0.61 5.29 5.12
N ARG A 55 -0.09 6.37 5.70
CA ARG A 55 1.05 7.10 5.13
C ARG A 55 2.34 6.32 5.29
N LEU A 56 3.21 6.39 4.29
CA LEU A 56 4.56 5.80 4.34
C LEU A 56 5.38 6.28 5.54
N SER A 57 5.21 7.53 5.96
CA SER A 57 5.85 8.08 7.16
C SER A 57 5.44 7.36 8.44
N THR A 58 4.19 6.85 8.51
CA THR A 58 3.71 6.05 9.63
C THR A 58 4.34 4.67 9.59
N LEU A 59 4.40 4.03 8.42
CA LEU A 59 5.03 2.72 8.25
C LEU A 59 6.52 2.73 8.58
N ARG A 60 7.23 3.83 8.30
CA ARG A 60 8.65 4.00 8.71
C ARG A 60 8.86 4.03 10.23
N ARG A 61 7.82 4.26 11.02
CA ARG A 61 7.89 4.23 12.49
C ARG A 61 7.62 2.84 13.07
N VAL A 62 6.88 2.02 12.33
CA VAL A 62 6.47 0.66 12.73
C VAL A 62 7.63 -0.20 13.24
N PRO A 63 8.84 -0.17 12.65
CA PRO A 63 9.92 -1.02 13.15
C PRO A 63 10.32 -0.77 14.60
N ASN A 64 10.12 0.45 15.09
CA ASN A 64 10.44 0.82 16.47
C ASN A 64 9.31 0.47 17.45
N GLY A 65 8.13 0.10 16.95
CA GLY A 65 6.91 0.00 17.75
C GLY A 65 6.43 1.36 18.27
N PHE A 66 5.20 1.40 18.77
CA PHE A 66 4.65 2.55 19.48
C PHE A 66 3.38 2.16 20.24
N GLU A 67 3.19 2.72 21.43
CA GLU A 67 2.04 2.44 22.31
C GLU A 67 1.86 0.93 22.57
N GLN A 68 0.86 0.30 21.95
CA GLN A 68 0.58 -1.13 22.06
C GLN A 68 1.11 -1.94 20.86
N MET A 69 1.65 -1.29 19.84
CA MET A 69 2.25 -1.94 18.68
C MET A 69 3.68 -2.38 19.05
N PRO A 70 3.96 -3.70 19.09
CA PRO A 70 5.31 -4.17 19.36
C PRO A 70 6.27 -3.78 18.22
N PRO A 71 7.58 -3.63 18.49
CA PRO A 71 8.55 -3.47 17.43
C PRO A 71 8.56 -4.73 16.56
N ILE A 72 8.60 -4.52 15.25
CA ILE A 72 8.70 -5.60 14.26
C ILE A 72 9.88 -5.31 13.33
N ALA A 73 10.69 -6.32 13.00
CA ALA A 73 11.78 -6.12 12.06
C ALA A 73 11.20 -5.96 10.65
N LEU A 74 11.42 -4.79 10.04
CA LEU A 74 11.12 -4.54 8.63
C LEU A 74 12.27 -3.76 7.99
N THR A 75 12.56 -4.10 6.75
CA THR A 75 13.44 -3.35 5.85
C THR A 75 12.68 -2.25 5.11
N GLU A 76 13.39 -1.33 4.48
CA GLU A 76 12.77 -0.25 3.68
C GLU A 76 11.96 -0.81 2.50
N ASP A 77 12.41 -1.91 1.88
CA ASP A 77 11.71 -2.56 0.76
C ASP A 77 10.41 -3.22 1.23
N GLU A 78 10.42 -3.89 2.39
CA GLU A 78 9.21 -4.46 3.00
C GLU A 78 8.21 -3.36 3.40
N ILE A 79 8.69 -2.24 3.95
CA ILE A 79 7.86 -1.07 4.24
C ILE A 79 7.18 -0.54 2.98
N ALA A 80 7.92 -0.44 1.87
CA ALA A 80 7.37 -0.01 0.59
C ALA A 80 6.33 -0.99 0.04
N ALA A 81 6.58 -2.30 0.17
CA ALA A 81 5.66 -3.35 -0.25
C ALA A 81 4.34 -3.30 0.55
N ILE A 82 4.43 -3.21 1.88
CA ILE A 82 3.25 -3.07 2.76
C ILE A 82 2.47 -1.79 2.41
N ALA A 83 3.16 -0.68 2.16
CA ALA A 83 2.52 0.57 1.77
C ALA A 83 1.70 0.42 0.47
N ALA A 84 2.27 -0.28 -0.52
CA ALA A 84 1.58 -0.57 -1.77
C ALA A 84 0.33 -1.44 -1.54
N TYR A 85 0.43 -2.49 -0.71
CA TYR A 85 -0.71 -3.34 -0.38
C TYR A 85 -1.81 -2.61 0.38
N LEU A 86 -1.47 -1.81 1.39
CA LEU A 86 -2.45 -1.01 2.13
C LEU A 86 -3.15 0.02 1.24
N ALA A 87 -2.44 0.61 0.27
CA ALA A 87 -3.04 1.48 -0.74
C ALA A 87 -4.00 0.72 -1.67
N ALA A 88 -3.63 -0.50 -2.08
CA ALA A 88 -4.50 -1.35 -2.89
C ALA A 88 -5.80 -1.74 -2.13
N LEU A 89 -5.70 -2.08 -0.84
CA LEU A 89 -6.86 -2.37 0.00
C LEU A 89 -7.82 -1.17 0.14
N ALA A 90 -7.28 0.05 0.27
CA ALA A 90 -8.10 1.26 0.32
C ALA A 90 -8.80 1.55 -1.02
N ALA A 91 -8.13 1.26 -2.14
CA ALA A 91 -8.71 1.48 -3.46
C ALA A 91 -9.79 0.46 -3.84
N ALA A 92 -9.74 -0.75 -3.28
CA ALA A 92 -10.70 -1.82 -3.56
C ALA A 92 -12.04 -1.66 -2.83
N ASP A 93 -12.07 -0.95 -1.70
CA ASP A 93 -13.27 -0.74 -0.86
C ASP A 93 -13.23 0.64 -0.17
N PRO A 94 -13.60 1.71 -0.90
CA PRO A 94 -13.38 3.10 -0.48
C PRO A 94 -14.26 3.60 0.67
#